data_AF-A0A1I1R412-F1
#
_entry.id   AF-A0A1I1R412-F1
#
_cell.length_a   1.000
_cell.length_b   1.000
_cell.length_c   1.000
_cell.angle_alpha   90.00
_cell.angle_beta   90.00
_cell.angle_gamma   90.00
#
_symmetry.space_group_name_H-M   'P 1'
#
loop_
_entity.id
_entity.type
_entity.pdbx_description
1 polymer ?
#
loop_
_entity_poly.entity_id
_entity_poly.type
_entity_poly.pdbx_seq_one_letter_code
_entity_poly.pdbx_strand_id
1 'polypeptide(L)'
;MDDLLDDEQAARPVGPPARYRLITPTEWFRIPLVADDARDRAVRALVDLTWPSRDEHAAKRRELRELIGDVAREGAAKDGLEMYLSTQTVLGVPVPASLLISMEAEERGRNLQLPYDGLAEDLREKYPTAQVDLTDLPAGRAVRCRRTEVPEDAVELGVSEQRPTTLLEYFVQVPNAGLYLLLTFSTPLPELADALVEMFDAIAASLSWIPAPTAQGG
;
A
#
# COMPACT_ATOMS: atom_id res chain seq x y z
N MET A 1 -32.10 -42.32 3.85
CA MET A 1 -30.76 -42.61 4.41
C MET A 1 -29.89 -41.48 3.91
N ASP A 2 -30.21 -40.29 4.42
CA ASP A 2 -29.60 -39.01 4.15
C ASP A 2 -28.83 -38.66 5.42
N ASP A 3 -27.51 -38.69 5.35
CA ASP A 3 -26.63 -37.98 6.29
C ASP A 3 -25.18 -38.11 5.80
N LEU A 4 -24.77 -37.25 4.86
CA LEU A 4 -23.37 -37.18 4.39
C LEU A 4 -23.02 -35.77 3.84
N LEU A 5 -23.61 -34.72 4.41
CA LEU A 5 -23.26 -33.33 4.08
C LEU A 5 -23.21 -32.49 5.35
N ASP A 6 -22.13 -32.62 6.12
CA ASP A 6 -21.70 -31.59 7.07
C ASP A 6 -20.31 -31.96 7.57
N ASP A 7 -19.23 -31.43 6.96
CA ASP A 7 -17.96 -31.18 7.68
C ASP A 7 -16.89 -30.36 6.93
N GLU A 8 -17.27 -29.37 6.10
CA GLU A 8 -16.27 -28.44 5.55
C GLU A 8 -16.68 -26.96 5.63
N GLN A 9 -17.53 -26.60 6.59
CA GLN A 9 -17.59 -25.22 7.06
C GLN A 9 -16.41 -24.97 7.99
N ALA A 10 -15.24 -24.69 7.40
CA ALA A 10 -14.13 -24.09 8.12
C ALA A 10 -14.68 -22.92 8.94
N ALA A 11 -14.62 -23.03 10.26
CA ALA A 11 -15.22 -22.07 11.19
C ALA A 11 -14.80 -20.65 10.80
N ARG A 12 -15.76 -19.80 10.41
CA ARG A 12 -15.47 -18.40 10.12
C ARG A 12 -14.85 -17.79 11.39
N PRO A 13 -13.69 -17.13 11.30
CA PRO A 13 -13.07 -16.51 12.45
C PRO A 13 -14.03 -15.47 13.05
N VAL A 14 -14.30 -15.60 14.35
CA VAL A 14 -15.31 -14.82 15.09
C VAL A 14 -14.75 -13.46 15.57
N GLY A 15 -13.44 -13.23 15.43
CA GLY A 15 -12.77 -11.98 15.81
C GLY A 15 -11.97 -11.35 14.67
N PRO A 16 -11.39 -10.17 14.88
CA PRO A 16 -10.53 -9.54 13.89
C PRO A 16 -9.28 -10.39 13.61
N PRO A 17 -8.72 -10.32 12.38
CA PRO A 17 -7.48 -11.00 12.07
C PRO A 17 -6.32 -10.44 12.92
N ALA A 18 -5.34 -11.28 13.25
CA ALA A 18 -4.16 -10.86 13.99
C ALA A 18 -3.15 -10.10 13.12
N ARG A 19 -3.11 -10.42 11.82
CA ARG A 19 -2.24 -9.76 10.83
C ARG A 19 -2.78 -9.98 9.42
N TYR A 20 -2.27 -9.22 8.47
CA TYR A 20 -2.38 -9.54 7.04
C TYR A 20 -1.06 -10.11 6.51
N ARG A 21 -1.11 -10.65 5.30
CA ARG A 21 0.04 -11.02 4.49
C ARG A 21 -0.19 -10.52 3.07
N LEU A 22 0.87 -10.00 2.47
CA LEU A 22 0.93 -9.54 1.09
C LEU A 22 2.20 -10.10 0.44
N ILE A 23 2.16 -10.39 -0.85
CA ILE A 23 3.30 -10.84 -1.64
C ILE A 23 3.68 -9.70 -2.60
N THR A 24 4.93 -9.26 -2.53
CA THR A 24 5.51 -8.27 -3.46
C THR A 24 6.56 -8.93 -4.35
N PRO A 25 6.91 -8.32 -5.50
CA PRO A 25 8.10 -8.72 -6.24
C PRO A 25 9.35 -8.70 -5.35
N THR A 26 10.38 -9.47 -5.73
CA THR A 26 11.59 -9.63 -4.91
C THR A 26 12.36 -8.31 -4.78
N GLU A 27 12.27 -7.50 -5.82
CA GLU A 27 12.91 -6.21 -6.01
C GLU A 27 12.11 -5.07 -5.37
N TRP A 28 11.34 -5.36 -4.32
CA TRP A 28 10.59 -4.38 -3.54
C TRP A 28 11.12 -4.35 -2.11
N PHE A 29 11.74 -3.23 -1.74
CA PHE A 29 12.36 -3.08 -0.44
C PHE A 29 11.33 -2.60 0.60
N ARG A 30 11.17 -3.36 1.68
CA ARG A 30 10.21 -3.07 2.76
C ARG A 30 10.82 -2.16 3.83
N ILE A 31 10.06 -1.12 4.19
CA ILE A 31 10.34 -0.19 5.29
C ILE A 31 9.17 -0.28 6.30
N PRO A 32 9.34 -0.93 7.46
CA PRO A 32 8.33 -0.90 8.52
C PRO A 32 8.19 0.52 9.06
N LEU A 33 6.95 0.99 9.26
CA LEU A 33 6.68 2.38 9.64
C LEU A 33 6.36 2.58 11.12
N VAL A 34 5.80 1.57 11.79
CA VAL A 34 5.30 1.67 13.18
C VAL A 34 6.42 1.91 14.20
N ALA A 35 7.54 1.19 14.09
CA ALA A 35 8.63 1.27 15.06
C ALA A 35 9.78 2.12 14.52
N ASP A 36 10.04 3.27 15.17
CA ASP A 36 11.05 4.25 14.74
C ASP A 36 12.42 3.63 14.48
N ASP A 37 12.93 2.83 15.43
CA ASP A 37 14.23 2.17 15.29
C ASP A 37 14.28 1.19 14.11
N ALA A 38 13.18 0.49 13.84
CA ALA A 38 13.10 -0.45 12.72
C ALA A 38 13.05 0.29 11.38
N ARG A 39 12.27 1.39 11.32
CA ARG A 39 12.19 2.30 10.17
C ARG A 39 13.56 2.87 9.85
N ASP A 40 14.24 3.42 10.84
CA ASP A 40 15.57 4.02 10.70
C ASP A 40 16.62 3.03 10.19
N ARG A 41 16.59 1.79 10.68
CA ARG A 41 17.48 0.72 10.20
C ARG A 41 17.18 0.34 8.74
N ALA A 42 15.90 0.24 8.38
CA ALA A 42 15.49 -0.09 7.02
C ALA A 42 15.89 1.00 6.02
N VAL A 43 15.70 2.28 6.36
CA VAL A 43 16.14 3.41 5.53
C VAL A 43 17.66 3.37 5.30
N ARG A 44 18.45 3.14 6.35
CA ARG A 44 19.91 3.02 6.21
C ARG A 44 20.31 1.86 5.30
N ALA A 45 19.66 0.71 5.44
CA ALA A 45 19.93 -0.47 4.62
C ALA A 45 19.59 -0.24 3.14
N LEU A 46 18.49 0.46 2.84
CA LEU A 46 18.15 0.81 1.45
C LEU A 46 19.18 1.77 0.85
N VAL A 47 19.65 2.77 1.60
CA VAL A 47 20.70 3.68 1.12
C VAL A 47 22.03 2.94 0.91
N ASP A 48 22.41 2.03 1.83
CA ASP A 48 23.57 1.14 1.67
C ASP A 48 23.46 0.26 0.40
N LEU A 49 22.27 -0.22 0.06
CA LEU A 49 22.01 -1.00 -1.16
C LEU A 49 22.16 -0.14 -2.43
N THR A 50 21.64 1.08 -2.43
CA THR A 50 21.68 1.98 -3.61
C THR A 50 23.08 2.52 -3.90
N TRP A 51 23.88 2.82 -2.86
CA TRP A 51 25.27 3.27 -3.02
C TRP A 51 26.25 2.53 -2.11
N PRO A 52 26.78 1.38 -2.51
CA PRO A 52 27.65 0.58 -1.67
C PRO A 52 28.95 1.30 -1.23
N SER A 53 29.49 2.19 -2.07
CA SER A 53 30.70 2.99 -1.77
C SER A 53 30.37 4.14 -0.81
N ARG A 54 30.84 4.04 0.44
CA ARG A 54 30.50 5.00 1.50
C ARG A 54 31.20 6.35 1.35
N ASP A 55 32.45 6.37 0.89
CA ASP A 55 33.27 7.58 0.85
C ASP A 55 33.05 8.39 -0.44
N GLU A 56 32.92 7.71 -1.59
CA GLU A 56 32.77 8.37 -2.90
C GLU A 56 31.38 9.02 -3.09
N HIS A 57 30.40 8.62 -2.30
CA HIS A 57 29.00 9.05 -2.44
C HIS A 57 28.41 9.65 -1.16
N ALA A 58 29.23 10.07 -0.20
CA ALA A 58 28.76 10.55 1.11
C ALA A 58 27.63 11.60 1.03
N ALA A 59 27.74 12.59 0.14
CA ALA A 59 26.71 13.61 -0.06
C ALA A 59 25.39 13.02 -0.61
N LYS A 60 25.45 12.23 -1.69
CA LYS A 60 24.28 11.58 -2.29
C LYS A 60 23.59 10.61 -1.32
N ARG A 61 24.39 9.85 -0.56
CA ARG A 61 23.91 8.95 0.50
C ARG A 61 23.13 9.70 1.57
N ARG A 62 23.64 10.86 2.00
CA ARG A 62 22.95 11.72 2.96
C ARG A 62 21.63 12.25 2.41
N GLU A 63 21.65 12.77 1.20
CA GLU A 63 20.46 13.33 0.53
C GLU A 63 19.34 12.29 0.38
N LEU A 64 19.65 11.08 -0.14
CA LEU A 64 18.64 10.03 -0.24
C LEU A 64 18.15 9.53 1.12
N ARG A 65 19.04 9.48 2.12
CA ARG A 65 18.64 9.11 3.48
C ARG A 65 17.65 10.12 4.03
N GLU A 66 17.90 11.41 3.84
CA GLU A 66 16.99 12.48 4.26
C GLU A 66 15.66 12.33 3.51
N LEU A 67 15.68 12.23 2.17
CA LEU A 67 14.48 12.06 1.34
C LEU A 67 13.63 10.86 1.73
N ILE A 68 14.21 9.66 1.78
CA ILE A 68 13.48 8.43 2.15
C ILE A 68 13.02 8.52 3.62
N GLY A 69 13.83 9.10 4.49
CA GLY A 69 13.50 9.29 5.89
C GLY A 69 12.31 10.22 6.11
N ASP A 70 12.21 11.31 5.34
CA ASP A 70 11.07 12.23 5.35
C ASP A 70 9.80 11.52 4.85
N VAL A 71 9.86 10.88 3.68
CA VAL A 71 8.73 10.14 3.10
C VAL A 71 8.23 9.03 4.04
N ALA A 72 9.16 8.27 4.67
CA ALA A 72 8.78 7.23 5.62
C ALA A 72 8.15 7.80 6.90
N ARG A 73 8.63 8.95 7.40
CA ARG A 73 8.01 9.63 8.55
C ARG A 73 6.63 10.17 8.22
N GLU A 74 6.44 10.73 7.02
CA GLU A 74 5.14 11.21 6.57
C GLU A 74 4.14 10.05 6.45
N GLY A 75 4.57 8.91 5.88
CA GLY A 75 3.76 7.69 5.85
C GLY A 75 3.37 7.22 7.25
N ALA A 76 4.31 7.21 8.20
CA ALA A 76 4.02 6.83 9.59
C ALA A 76 3.04 7.79 10.28
N ALA A 77 3.10 9.10 9.99
CA ALA A 77 2.19 10.10 10.53
C ALA A 77 0.75 9.97 10.00
N LYS A 78 0.55 9.28 8.86
CA LYS A 78 -0.75 8.99 8.24
C LYS A 78 -1.23 7.56 8.55
N ASP A 79 -0.97 7.09 9.77
CA ASP A 79 -1.37 5.75 10.23
C ASP A 79 -0.82 4.60 9.36
N GLY A 80 0.36 4.84 8.75
CA GLY A 80 1.07 3.88 7.91
C GLY A 80 1.69 2.73 8.73
N LEU A 81 1.47 1.51 8.26
CA LEU A 81 2.03 0.28 8.84
C LEU A 81 3.38 -0.06 8.25
N GLU A 82 3.47 -0.02 6.92
CA GLU A 82 4.67 -0.35 6.15
C GLU A 82 4.63 0.31 4.77
N MET A 83 5.82 0.55 4.24
CA MET A 83 6.04 1.09 2.90
C MET A 83 6.95 0.13 2.13
N TYR A 84 6.71 0.01 0.84
CA TYR A 84 7.57 -0.70 -0.09
C TYR A 84 8.01 0.24 -1.19
N LEU A 85 9.29 0.15 -1.57
CA LEU A 85 9.88 0.92 -2.67
C LEU A 85 10.48 -0.06 -3.68
N SER A 86 10.11 0.09 -4.95
CA SER A 86 10.74 -0.67 -6.04
C SER A 86 12.21 -0.31 -6.16
N THR A 87 13.07 -1.32 -6.15
CA THR A 87 14.49 -1.25 -6.49
C THR A 87 14.77 -1.87 -7.86
N GLN A 88 13.71 -2.18 -8.62
CA GLN A 88 13.79 -2.84 -9.91
C GLN A 88 14.43 -1.94 -10.97
N THR A 89 15.23 -2.56 -11.84
CA THR A 89 15.75 -1.94 -13.06
C THR A 89 15.39 -2.80 -14.26
N VAL A 90 14.95 -2.17 -15.35
CA VAL A 90 14.64 -2.83 -16.63
C VAL A 90 15.52 -2.20 -17.69
N LEU A 91 16.33 -3.02 -18.38
CA LEU A 91 17.31 -2.55 -19.36
C LEU A 91 18.23 -1.43 -18.82
N GLY A 92 18.58 -1.49 -17.53
CA GLY A 92 19.41 -0.49 -16.85
C GLY A 92 18.68 0.80 -16.44
N VAL A 93 17.37 0.91 -16.69
CA VAL A 93 16.54 2.05 -16.28
C VAL A 93 15.75 1.71 -15.02
N PRO A 94 15.80 2.53 -13.95
CA PRO A 94 14.98 2.32 -12.76
C PRO A 94 13.49 2.40 -13.06
N VAL A 95 12.70 1.53 -12.43
CA VAL A 95 11.24 1.54 -12.51
C VAL A 95 10.68 1.99 -11.16
N PRO A 96 10.51 3.31 -10.93
CA PRO A 96 9.99 3.81 -9.66
C PRO A 96 8.53 3.43 -9.49
N ALA A 97 8.28 2.73 -8.39
CA ALA A 97 6.96 2.42 -7.88
C ALA A 97 7.05 2.30 -6.36
N SER A 98 5.94 2.60 -5.69
CA SER A 98 5.82 2.41 -4.25
C SER A 98 4.47 1.80 -3.88
N LEU A 99 4.42 1.24 -2.68
CA LEU A 99 3.20 0.86 -1.98
C LEU A 99 3.29 1.37 -0.54
N LEU A 100 2.29 2.13 -0.11
CA LEU A 100 2.04 2.44 1.29
C LEU A 100 0.85 1.61 1.77
N ILE A 101 1.02 0.92 2.90
CA ILE A 101 -0.07 0.23 3.59
C ILE A 101 -0.39 1.02 4.85
N SER A 102 -1.63 1.48 4.99
CA SER A 102 -2.10 2.22 6.16
C SER A 102 -3.42 1.66 6.69
N MET A 103 -3.74 2.02 7.93
CA MET A 103 -5.04 1.77 8.53
C MET A 103 -5.81 3.08 8.56
N GLU A 104 -6.99 3.13 7.94
CA GLU A 104 -7.90 4.25 8.13
C GLU A 104 -8.93 3.87 9.20
N ALA A 105 -8.86 4.56 10.34
CA ALA A 105 -9.78 4.43 11.45
C ALA A 105 -10.99 5.37 11.35
N GLU A 106 -12.00 5.07 12.16
CA GLU A 106 -13.34 5.64 12.08
C GLU A 106 -13.45 7.16 12.26
N GLU A 107 -12.43 7.78 12.85
CA GLU A 107 -12.50 9.15 13.35
C GLU A 107 -11.69 10.15 12.51
N ARG A 108 -12.04 10.33 11.22
CA ARG A 108 -11.76 11.57 10.47
C ARG A 108 -12.90 11.93 9.51
N GLY A 109 -14.14 11.93 10.02
CA GLY A 109 -15.29 12.57 9.37
C GLY A 109 -15.95 11.78 8.22
N ARG A 110 -15.59 10.51 8.02
CA ARG A 110 -16.21 9.62 7.03
C ARG A 110 -17.06 8.60 7.77
N ASN A 111 -18.33 8.46 7.37
CA ASN A 111 -19.28 7.58 8.03
C ASN A 111 -18.98 6.12 7.67
N LEU A 112 -18.23 5.38 8.48
CA LEU A 112 -17.67 4.07 8.10
C LEU A 112 -18.62 2.88 8.31
N GLN A 113 -19.91 3.18 8.52
CA GLN A 113 -21.02 2.31 8.15
C GLN A 113 -21.26 2.28 6.64
N LEU A 114 -20.63 3.16 5.84
CA LEU A 114 -20.81 3.18 4.40
C LEU A 114 -20.45 1.81 3.84
N PRO A 115 -21.43 1.08 3.28
CA PRO A 115 -21.15 -0.07 2.46
C PRO A 115 -20.15 0.33 1.37
N TYR A 116 -19.47 -0.64 0.78
CA TYR A 116 -18.53 -0.40 -0.33
C TYR A 116 -19.07 0.58 -1.38
N ASP A 117 -20.38 0.54 -1.66
CA ASP A 117 -21.07 1.43 -2.58
C ASP A 117 -20.97 2.91 -2.17
N GLY A 118 -21.18 3.21 -0.89
CA GLY A 118 -21.11 4.59 -0.37
C GLY A 118 -19.69 5.15 -0.36
N LEU A 119 -18.68 4.34 0.00
CA LEU A 119 -17.28 4.76 -0.13
C LEU A 119 -16.89 5.00 -1.59
N ALA A 120 -17.38 4.17 -2.52
CA ALA A 120 -17.15 4.35 -3.94
C ALA A 120 -17.80 5.63 -4.47
N GLU A 121 -19.02 5.96 -4.03
CA GLU A 121 -19.70 7.24 -4.35
C GLU A 121 -18.90 8.44 -3.85
N ASP A 122 -18.50 8.44 -2.56
CA ASP A 122 -17.66 9.50 -1.97
C ASP A 122 -16.36 9.72 -2.76
N LEU A 123 -15.72 8.65 -3.21
CA LEU A 123 -14.49 8.73 -4.01
C LEU A 123 -14.73 9.29 -5.40
N ARG A 124 -15.85 8.95 -6.06
CA ARG A 124 -16.23 9.53 -7.36
C ARG A 124 -16.57 11.01 -7.25
N GLU A 125 -17.22 11.43 -6.16
CA GLU A 125 -17.50 12.84 -5.91
C GLU A 125 -16.20 13.62 -5.63
N LYS A 126 -15.33 13.07 -4.77
CA LYS A 126 -14.05 13.70 -4.42
C LYS A 126 -13.08 13.76 -5.60
N TYR A 127 -13.06 12.74 -6.45
CA TYR A 127 -12.16 12.61 -7.59
C TYR A 127 -12.94 12.31 -8.88
N PRO A 128 -13.54 13.33 -9.54
CA PRO A 128 -14.42 13.12 -10.68
C PRO A 128 -13.80 12.43 -11.90
N THR A 129 -12.46 12.45 -12.02
CA THR A 129 -11.71 11.82 -13.10
C THR A 129 -11.14 10.44 -12.74
N ALA A 130 -11.34 9.99 -11.49
CA ALA A 130 -10.87 8.69 -11.04
C ALA A 130 -11.74 7.56 -11.60
N GLN A 131 -11.11 6.42 -11.88
CA GLN A 131 -11.80 5.16 -12.14
C GLN A 131 -12.04 4.49 -10.79
N VAL A 132 -13.31 4.40 -10.37
CA VAL A 132 -13.69 3.84 -9.07
C VAL A 132 -14.65 2.67 -9.27
N ASP A 133 -14.19 1.48 -8.89
CA ASP A 133 -14.88 0.21 -9.10
C ASP A 133 -14.94 -0.60 -7.80
N LEU A 134 -15.91 -1.51 -7.74
CA LEU A 134 -15.96 -2.55 -6.72
C LEU A 134 -15.37 -3.83 -7.28
N THR A 135 -14.49 -4.46 -6.53
CA THR A 135 -13.78 -5.68 -6.96
C THR A 135 -13.68 -6.68 -5.81
N ASP A 136 -13.55 -7.96 -6.16
CA ASP A 136 -13.38 -9.03 -5.19
C ASP A 136 -11.92 -9.47 -5.16
N LEU A 137 -11.28 -9.32 -4.00
CA LEU A 137 -9.97 -9.88 -3.71
C LEU A 137 -10.14 -11.18 -2.90
N PRO A 138 -9.13 -12.07 -2.86
CA PRO A 138 -9.14 -13.21 -1.94
C PRO A 138 -9.30 -12.81 -0.47
N ALA A 139 -8.89 -11.58 -0.11
CA ALA A 139 -9.09 -10.99 1.22
C ALA A 139 -10.51 -10.44 1.47
N GLY A 140 -11.40 -10.43 0.47
CA GLY A 140 -12.73 -9.87 0.55
C GLY A 140 -12.97 -8.80 -0.51
N ARG A 141 -14.21 -8.27 -0.52
CA ARG A 141 -14.60 -7.18 -1.42
C ARG A 141 -13.80 -5.91 -1.09
N ALA A 142 -13.52 -5.11 -2.11
CA ALA A 142 -12.74 -3.89 -1.99
C ALA A 142 -13.27 -2.80 -2.92
N VAL A 143 -13.07 -1.53 -2.54
CA VAL A 143 -13.17 -0.41 -3.47
C VAL A 143 -11.79 -0.22 -4.10
N ARG A 144 -11.73 -0.25 -5.43
CA ARG A 144 -10.53 0.02 -6.23
C ARG A 144 -10.66 1.40 -6.85
N CYS A 145 -9.71 2.28 -6.60
CA CYS A 145 -9.69 3.65 -7.12
C CYS A 145 -8.37 3.90 -7.86
N ARG A 146 -8.43 4.08 -9.17
CA ARG A 146 -7.27 4.51 -9.98
C ARG A 146 -7.44 5.98 -10.32
N ARG A 147 -6.42 6.78 -10.06
CA ARG A 147 -6.41 8.22 -10.35
C ARG A 147 -5.03 8.71 -10.75
N THR A 148 -5.00 9.92 -11.28
CA THR A 148 -3.76 10.58 -11.65
C THR A 148 -3.69 11.92 -10.95
N GLU A 149 -2.57 12.21 -10.30
CA GLU A 149 -2.29 13.48 -9.65
C GLU A 149 -1.07 14.14 -10.28
N VAL A 150 -1.08 15.47 -10.36
CA VAL A 150 0.13 16.25 -10.65
C VAL A 150 0.60 16.81 -9.31
N PRO A 151 1.84 16.51 -8.84
CA PRO A 151 2.34 17.07 -7.59
C PRO A 151 2.32 18.60 -7.62
N GLU A 152 1.76 19.22 -6.56
CA GLU A 152 1.67 20.69 -6.45
C GLU A 152 3.07 21.34 -6.46
N ASP A 153 4.07 20.67 -5.87
CA ASP A 153 5.46 21.12 -5.74
C ASP A 153 6.27 21.12 -7.05
N ALA A 154 5.73 20.53 -8.14
CA ALA A 154 6.37 20.56 -9.45
C ALA A 154 6.52 22.01 -9.98
N VAL A 155 5.70 22.93 -9.48
CA VAL A 155 5.73 24.36 -9.84
C VAL A 155 6.87 25.10 -9.15
N GLU A 156 7.20 24.77 -7.90
CA GLU A 156 8.22 25.51 -7.11
C GLU A 156 9.67 25.14 -7.48
N LEU A 157 9.91 23.92 -7.97
CA LEU A 157 11.27 23.43 -8.27
C LEU A 157 11.73 23.71 -9.71
N GLY A 158 10.95 24.44 -10.52
CA GLY A 158 11.33 24.82 -11.88
C GLY A 158 11.51 23.62 -12.84
N VAL A 159 10.95 22.47 -12.50
CA VAL A 159 10.95 21.28 -13.36
C VAL A 159 9.91 21.51 -14.46
N SER A 160 10.38 21.67 -15.70
CA SER A 160 9.54 22.01 -16.87
C SER A 160 8.53 20.93 -17.26
N GLU A 161 8.61 19.75 -16.67
CA GLU A 161 7.72 18.62 -16.93
C GLU A 161 6.96 18.26 -15.66
N GLN A 162 5.75 18.80 -15.53
CA GLN A 162 4.74 18.32 -14.60
C GLN A 162 4.40 16.87 -14.99
N ARG A 163 5.13 15.89 -14.46
CA ARG A 163 4.84 14.50 -14.75
C ARG A 163 3.73 14.01 -13.81
N PRO A 164 2.61 13.54 -14.36
CA PRO A 164 1.56 12.97 -13.55
C PRO A 164 2.04 11.69 -12.84
N THR A 165 1.65 11.55 -11.58
CA THR A 165 1.77 10.31 -10.82
C THR A 165 0.47 9.53 -10.93
N THR A 166 0.57 8.27 -11.34
CA THR A 166 -0.56 7.33 -11.27
C THR A 166 -0.64 6.78 -9.85
N LEU A 167 -1.83 6.85 -9.26
CA LEU A 167 -2.17 6.26 -7.98
C LEU A 167 -3.21 5.16 -8.19
N LEU A 168 -3.03 4.05 -7.48
CA LEU A 168 -4.01 2.98 -7.41
C LEU A 168 -4.23 2.64 -5.94
N GLU A 169 -5.47 2.75 -5.50
CA GLU A 169 -5.87 2.59 -4.10
C GLU A 169 -6.84 1.43 -3.96
N TYR A 170 -6.61 0.58 -2.96
CA TYR A 170 -7.55 -0.45 -2.55
C TYR A 170 -8.00 -0.22 -1.11
N PHE A 171 -9.30 -0.07 -0.93
CA PHE A 171 -9.93 0.00 0.39
C PHE A 171 -10.52 -1.36 0.71
N VAL A 172 -9.86 -2.12 1.59
CA VAL A 172 -10.27 -3.48 1.97
C VAL A 172 -10.75 -3.46 3.42
N GLN A 173 -11.99 -3.90 3.67
CA GLN A 173 -12.48 -3.98 5.06
C GLN A 173 -11.70 -5.03 5.82
N VAL A 174 -11.24 -4.67 7.02
CA VAL A 174 -10.68 -5.62 7.97
C VAL A 174 -11.83 -6.40 8.60
N PRO A 175 -11.88 -7.74 8.43
CA PRO A 175 -12.98 -8.56 8.96
C PRO A 175 -13.18 -8.33 10.46
N ASN A 176 -14.43 -8.15 10.88
CA ASN A 176 -14.83 -8.01 12.28
C ASN A 176 -14.13 -6.87 13.04
N ALA A 177 -13.59 -5.85 12.36
CA ALA A 177 -12.86 -4.75 12.99
C ALA A 177 -13.48 -3.37 12.78
N GLY A 178 -14.36 -3.18 11.79
CA GLY A 178 -14.91 -1.85 11.47
C GLY A 178 -13.87 -0.87 10.91
N LEU A 179 -12.77 -1.38 10.36
CA LEU A 179 -11.66 -0.58 9.84
C LEU A 179 -11.38 -0.94 8.37
N TYR A 180 -10.75 -0.04 7.64
CA TYR A 180 -10.21 -0.34 6.31
C TYR A 180 -8.68 -0.44 6.36
N LEU A 181 -8.15 -1.45 5.69
CA LEU A 181 -6.77 -1.50 5.25
C LEU A 181 -6.70 -0.84 3.87
N LEU A 182 -5.89 0.22 3.77
CA LEU A 182 -5.66 0.94 2.53
C LEU A 182 -4.32 0.50 1.92
N LEU A 183 -4.36 0.04 0.67
CA LEU A 183 -3.17 -0.18 -0.15
C LEU A 183 -3.06 0.95 -1.17
N THR A 184 -2.12 1.88 -0.99
CA THR A 184 -1.87 2.99 -1.91
C THR A 184 -0.61 2.71 -2.72
N PHE A 185 -0.80 2.32 -3.98
CA PHE A 185 0.26 2.18 -4.95
C PHE A 185 0.48 3.50 -5.68
N SER A 186 1.73 3.79 -6.04
CA SER A 186 2.02 4.95 -6.89
C SER A 186 3.17 4.69 -7.87
N THR A 187 3.11 5.35 -9.02
CA THR A 187 4.24 5.41 -9.97
C THR A 187 4.25 6.74 -10.74
N PRO A 188 5.42 7.41 -10.85
CA PRO A 188 5.59 8.61 -11.67
C PRO A 188 5.99 8.30 -13.12
N LEU A 189 5.75 7.07 -13.61
CA LEU A 189 6.02 6.66 -15.00
C LEU A 189 4.71 6.51 -15.79
N PRO A 190 4.18 7.58 -16.40
CA PRO A 190 2.95 7.51 -17.17
C PRO A 190 3.05 6.54 -18.36
N GLU A 191 4.24 6.38 -18.95
CA GLU A 191 4.47 5.50 -20.09
C GLU A 191 4.35 4.00 -19.73
N LEU A 192 4.54 3.65 -18.46
CA LEU A 192 4.41 2.28 -17.94
C LEU A 192 3.21 2.11 -17.02
N ALA A 193 2.35 3.13 -16.89
CA ALA A 193 1.30 3.16 -15.88
C ALA A 193 0.35 1.96 -15.97
N ASP A 194 -0.10 1.58 -17.16
CA ASP A 194 -1.02 0.45 -17.32
C ASP A 194 -0.36 -0.89 -16.93
N ALA A 195 0.87 -1.14 -17.38
CA ALA A 195 1.60 -2.36 -17.03
C ALA A 195 1.93 -2.43 -15.53
N LEU A 196 2.26 -1.30 -14.90
CA LEU A 196 2.49 -1.22 -13.46
C LEU A 196 1.20 -1.40 -12.67
N VAL A 197 0.07 -0.88 -13.16
CA VAL A 197 -1.25 -1.11 -12.56
C VAL A 197 -1.62 -2.59 -12.58
N GLU A 198 -1.34 -3.33 -13.65
CA GLU A 198 -1.54 -4.79 -13.66
C GLU A 198 -0.72 -5.51 -12.59
N MET A 199 0.54 -5.10 -12.39
CA MET A 199 1.38 -5.62 -11.30
C MET A 199 0.82 -5.23 -9.92
N PHE A 200 0.34 -4.01 -9.75
CA PHE A 200 -0.27 -3.55 -8.50
C PHE A 200 -1.55 -4.32 -8.17
N ASP A 201 -2.39 -4.58 -9.18
CA ASP A 201 -3.59 -5.42 -9.07
C ASP A 201 -3.19 -6.84 -8.60
N ALA A 202 -2.11 -7.42 -9.16
CA ALA A 202 -1.60 -8.72 -8.74
C ALA A 202 -1.07 -8.75 -7.29
N ILE A 203 -0.37 -7.68 -6.87
CA ILE A 203 0.07 -7.53 -5.48
C ILE A 203 -1.14 -7.45 -4.55
N ALA A 204 -2.13 -6.59 -4.85
CA ALA A 204 -3.35 -6.45 -4.06
C ALA A 204 -4.14 -7.77 -3.97
N ALA A 205 -4.20 -8.52 -5.07
CA ALA A 205 -4.84 -9.85 -5.12
C ALA A 205 -4.14 -10.91 -4.25
N SER A 206 -2.88 -10.70 -3.86
CA SER A 206 -2.18 -11.60 -2.94
C SER A 206 -2.52 -11.38 -1.46
N LEU A 207 -3.27 -10.31 -1.15
CA LEU A 207 -3.65 -9.98 0.21
C LEU A 207 -4.42 -11.14 0.84
N SER A 208 -4.02 -11.52 2.05
CA SER A 208 -4.73 -12.53 2.84
C SER A 208 -4.72 -12.17 4.32
N TRP A 209 -5.84 -12.41 4.99
CA TRP A 209 -5.96 -12.26 6.44
C TRP A 209 -5.41 -13.49 7.15
N ILE A 210 -4.65 -13.28 8.21
CA ILE A 210 -4.20 -14.35 9.09
C ILE A 210 -5.00 -14.26 10.39
N PRO A 211 -5.82 -15.29 10.71
CA PRO A 211 -6.59 -15.32 11.94
C PRO A 211 -5.72 -15.20 13.18
N ALA A 212 -6.29 -14.64 14.25
CA ALA A 212 -5.71 -14.78 15.57
C ALA A 212 -5.68 -16.27 15.97
N PRO A 213 -4.64 -16.73 16.68
CA PRO A 213 -4.63 -18.09 17.20
C PRO A 213 -5.86 -18.28 18.10
N THR A 214 -6.68 -19.28 17.78
CA THR A 214 -7.80 -19.65 18.64
C THR A 214 -7.20 -20.11 19.97
N ALA A 215 -7.57 -19.45 21.07
CA ALA A 215 -7.23 -19.95 22.39
C ALA A 215 -7.87 -21.33 22.54
N GLN A 216 -7.07 -22.40 22.48
CA GLN A 216 -7.53 -23.73 22.84
C GLN A 216 -7.81 -23.69 24.34
N GLY A 217 -9.09 -23.76 24.71
CA GLY A 217 -9.52 -23.79 26.11
C GLY A 217 -8.91 -24.99 26.82
N GLY A 218 -8.32 -24.74 27.99
CA GLY A 218 -7.93 -25.76 28.96
C GLY A 218 -9.10 -26.17 29.86
#